data_AF-A0A7W8A827-F1
#
_entry.id   AF-A0A7W8A827-F1
#
_cell.length_a   1.000
_cell.length_b   1.000
_cell.length_c   1.000
_cell.angle_alpha   90.00
_cell.angle_beta   90.00
_cell.angle_gamma   90.00
#
_symmetry.space_group_name_H-M   'P 1'
#
loop_
_entity.id
_entity.type
_entity.pdbx_description
1 polymer ?
#
loop_
_entity_poly.entity_id
_entity_poly.type
_entity_poly.pdbx_seq_one_letter_code
_entity_poly.pdbx_strand_id
1 'polypeptide(L)'
;MIRTLLGDVPDFHARAACGGKATVMSSRDDSGIAQAKAICARCPVLNDCRAWAGELREEKDPEMVLGGLTWLERRQGVPSGERRCNTCQQVKSFTEFGRRSKGKGGRQSICLDCSRQQSKAAYDRRVQQKRDAHKNSQATS
;
A
#
# COMPACT_ATOMS: atom_id res chain seq x y z
N MET A 1 -5.04 -33.12 -3.18
CA MET A 1 -5.81 -31.89 -2.95
C MET A 1 -4.87 -30.80 -2.48
N ILE A 2 -4.48 -29.87 -3.35
CA ILE A 2 -3.61 -28.75 -2.97
C ILE A 2 -4.50 -27.76 -2.20
N ARG A 3 -4.46 -27.88 -0.87
CA ARG A 3 -5.12 -26.97 0.07
C ARG A 3 -4.26 -25.70 0.14
N THR A 4 -4.42 -24.83 -0.84
CA THR A 4 -3.69 -23.57 -0.92
C THR A 4 -4.17 -22.62 0.18
N LEU A 5 -3.26 -21.82 0.74
CA LEU A 5 -3.39 -20.90 1.88
C LEU A 5 -4.54 -19.85 1.81
N LEU A 6 -5.43 -19.92 0.82
CA LEU A 6 -6.54 -19.00 0.53
C LEU A 6 -7.93 -19.51 0.98
N GLY A 7 -8.04 -20.75 1.45
CA GLY A 7 -9.33 -21.40 1.71
C GLY A 7 -9.92 -22.06 0.46
N ASP A 8 -11.26 -22.20 0.41
CA ASP A 8 -11.96 -22.71 -0.77
C ASP A 8 -11.99 -21.63 -1.85
N VAL A 9 -11.06 -21.74 -2.80
CA VAL A 9 -11.04 -20.89 -3.98
C VAL A 9 -12.22 -21.29 -4.88
N PRO A 10 -13.10 -20.37 -5.29
CA PRO A 10 -14.27 -20.74 -6.08
C PRO A 10 -13.92 -21.31 -7.46
N ASP A 11 -14.84 -22.08 -8.03
CA ASP A 11 -14.66 -22.84 -9.28
C ASP A 11 -14.27 -21.98 -10.49
N PHE A 12 -14.63 -20.69 -10.51
CA PHE A 12 -14.21 -19.78 -11.59
C PHE A 12 -12.68 -19.78 -11.76
N HIS A 13 -11.92 -20.06 -10.69
CA HIS A 13 -10.47 -20.04 -10.70
C HIS A 13 -9.87 -21.11 -11.62
N ALA A 14 -10.59 -22.19 -11.94
CA ALA A 14 -10.16 -23.18 -12.92
C ALA A 14 -9.92 -22.59 -14.33
N ARG A 15 -10.58 -21.46 -14.64
CA ARG A 15 -10.43 -20.73 -15.92
C ARG A 15 -9.57 -19.47 -15.80
N ALA A 16 -8.93 -19.25 -14.65
CA ALA A 16 -8.16 -18.03 -14.43
C ALA A 16 -6.84 -18.03 -15.22
N ALA A 17 -6.56 -16.93 -15.92
CA ALA A 17 -5.34 -16.76 -16.72
C ALA A 17 -4.05 -16.79 -15.87
N CYS A 18 -4.17 -16.54 -14.56
CA CYS A 18 -3.06 -16.61 -13.61
C CYS A 18 -2.68 -18.04 -13.18
N GLY A 19 -3.39 -19.08 -13.64
CA GLY A 19 -3.06 -20.48 -13.36
C GLY A 19 -1.57 -20.78 -13.57
N GLY A 20 -0.92 -21.37 -12.55
CA GLY A 20 0.50 -21.70 -12.54
C GLY A 20 1.48 -20.53 -12.35
N LYS A 21 1.01 -19.29 -12.17
CA LYS A 21 1.86 -18.08 -12.12
C LYS A 21 2.00 -17.49 -10.71
N ALA A 22 1.98 -18.33 -9.68
CA ALA A 22 1.98 -17.90 -8.27
C ALA A 22 3.11 -16.90 -7.95
N THR A 23 4.33 -17.14 -8.46
CA THR A 23 5.50 -16.27 -8.26
C THR A 23 5.29 -14.85 -8.80
N VAL A 24 4.61 -14.70 -9.93
CA VAL A 24 4.30 -13.38 -10.51
C VAL A 24 3.21 -12.70 -9.67
N MET A 25 2.16 -13.44 -9.30
CA MET A 25 1.05 -12.90 -8.53
C MET A 25 1.46 -12.44 -7.12
N SER A 26 2.49 -13.06 -6.54
CA SER A 26 3.03 -12.72 -5.21
C SER A 26 4.21 -11.74 -5.22
N SER A 27 4.59 -11.19 -6.39
CA SER A 27 5.65 -10.18 -6.45
C SER A 27 5.28 -8.92 -5.66
N ARG A 28 6.30 -8.30 -5.05
CA ARG A 28 6.21 -7.08 -4.24
C ARG A 28 6.88 -5.87 -4.88
N ASP A 29 7.59 -6.06 -5.98
CA ASP A 29 8.25 -4.98 -6.72
C ASP A 29 7.32 -4.41 -7.79
N ASP A 30 7.55 -3.16 -8.18
CA ASP A 30 6.69 -2.42 -9.11
C ASP A 30 6.53 -3.14 -10.46
N SER A 31 7.59 -3.79 -10.95
CA SER A 31 7.58 -4.48 -12.24
C SER A 31 6.75 -5.77 -12.17
N GLY A 32 6.94 -6.59 -11.14
CA GLY A 32 6.16 -7.81 -10.99
C GLY A 32 4.68 -7.52 -10.68
N ILE A 33 4.38 -6.46 -9.90
CA ILE A 33 3.00 -5.99 -9.70
C ILE A 33 2.36 -5.56 -11.04
N ALA A 34 3.09 -4.82 -11.88
CA ALA A 34 2.60 -4.42 -13.19
C ALA A 34 2.34 -5.64 -14.10
N GLN A 35 3.24 -6.62 -14.08
CA GLN A 35 3.07 -7.87 -14.83
C GLN A 35 1.85 -8.67 -14.37
N ALA A 36 1.67 -8.83 -13.05
CA ALA A 36 0.50 -9.52 -12.48
C ALA A 36 -0.81 -8.82 -12.88
N LYS A 37 -0.85 -7.49 -12.85
CA LYS A 37 -2.02 -6.71 -13.29
C LYS A 37 -2.31 -6.88 -14.78
N ALA A 38 -1.28 -6.94 -15.63
CA ALA A 38 -1.45 -7.19 -17.06
C ALA A 38 -2.07 -8.58 -17.34
N ILE A 39 -1.72 -9.59 -16.53
CA ILE A 39 -2.37 -10.92 -16.58
C ILE A 39 -3.85 -10.79 -16.20
N CYS A 40 -4.15 -10.11 -15.09
CA CYS A 40 -5.52 -9.90 -14.63
C CYS A 40 -6.37 -9.15 -15.68
N ALA A 41 -5.82 -8.14 -16.35
CA ALA A 41 -6.52 -7.34 -17.35
C ALA A 41 -7.01 -8.16 -18.55
N ARG A 42 -6.42 -9.34 -18.80
CA ARG A 42 -6.81 -10.27 -19.88
C ARG A 42 -7.53 -11.52 -19.36
N CYS A 43 -7.80 -11.58 -18.06
CA CYS A 43 -8.35 -12.78 -17.43
C CYS A 43 -9.87 -12.88 -17.69
N PRO A 44 -10.37 -14.01 -18.22
CA PRO A 44 -11.79 -14.18 -18.56
C PRO A 44 -12.71 -14.17 -17.34
N VAL A 45 -12.16 -14.38 -16.13
CA VAL A 45 -12.89 -14.43 -14.85
C VAL A 45 -12.54 -13.23 -13.95
N LEU A 46 -12.08 -12.12 -14.53
CA LEU A 46 -11.64 -10.94 -13.77
C LEU A 46 -12.73 -10.40 -12.83
N ASN A 47 -13.97 -10.30 -13.32
CA ASN A 47 -15.07 -9.74 -12.54
C ASN A 47 -15.45 -10.64 -11.35
N ASP A 48 -15.55 -11.96 -11.57
CA ASP A 48 -15.80 -12.93 -10.51
C ASP A 48 -14.69 -12.90 -9.46
N CYS A 49 -13.43 -12.84 -9.92
CA CYS A 49 -12.27 -12.75 -9.05
C CYS A 49 -12.25 -11.45 -8.22
N ARG A 50 -12.70 -10.31 -8.80
CA ARG A 50 -12.82 -9.04 -8.06
C ARG A 50 -13.90 -9.10 -6.98
N ALA A 51 -15.06 -9.67 -7.30
CA ALA A 51 -16.15 -9.83 -6.34
C ALA A 51 -15.69 -10.70 -5.16
N TRP A 52 -15.17 -11.89 -5.45
CA TRP A 52 -14.62 -12.79 -4.43
C TRP A 52 -13.50 -12.15 -3.60
N ALA A 53 -12.56 -11.46 -4.25
CA ALA A 53 -11.45 -10.81 -3.55
C ALA A 53 -11.91 -9.63 -2.66
N GLY A 54 -13.03 -8.98 -2.98
CA GLY A 54 -13.64 -7.93 -2.16
C GLY A 54 -14.30 -8.46 -0.87
N GLU A 55 -14.63 -9.75 -0.83
CA GLU A 55 -15.23 -10.41 0.33
C GLU A 55 -14.20 -11.05 1.27
N LEU A 56 -12.92 -11.10 0.86
CA LEU A 56 -11.86 -11.68 1.67
C LEU A 56 -11.66 -10.88 2.96
N ARG A 57 -11.79 -11.58 4.09
CA ARG A 57 -11.42 -11.04 5.40
C ARG A 57 -9.91 -10.85 5.52
N GLU A 58 -9.50 -9.89 6.35
CA GLU A 58 -8.10 -9.48 6.52
C GLU A 58 -7.16 -10.66 6.76
N GLU A 59 -7.57 -11.61 7.60
CA GLU A 59 -6.76 -12.74 8.05
C GLU A 59 -6.54 -13.79 6.95
N LYS A 60 -7.45 -13.81 5.96
CA LYS A 60 -7.43 -14.74 4.82
C LYS A 60 -6.99 -14.07 3.53
N ASP A 61 -6.73 -12.77 3.55
CA ASP A 61 -6.38 -12.01 2.37
C ASP A 61 -4.85 -12.00 2.16
N PRO A 62 -4.31 -12.81 1.23
CA PRO A 62 -2.88 -12.87 1.02
C PRO A 62 -2.33 -11.57 0.42
N GLU A 63 -1.09 -11.23 0.80
CA GLU A 63 -0.31 -10.15 0.17
C GLU A 63 0.12 -10.54 -1.26
N MET A 64 -0.85 -10.66 -2.17
CA MET A 64 -0.69 -10.90 -3.60
C MET A 64 -1.70 -10.10 -4.43
N VAL A 65 -1.51 -10.08 -5.74
CA VAL A 65 -2.45 -9.51 -6.69
C VAL A 65 -3.64 -10.45 -6.89
N LEU A 66 -4.85 -9.98 -6.61
CA LEU A 66 -6.13 -10.69 -6.84
C LEU A 66 -7.10 -9.71 -7.50
N GLY A 67 -7.85 -10.16 -8.51
CA GLY A 67 -8.80 -9.30 -9.23
C GLY A 67 -8.16 -8.08 -9.91
N GLY A 68 -6.85 -8.13 -10.21
CA GLY A 68 -6.09 -6.99 -10.74
C GLY A 68 -5.76 -5.91 -9.70
N LEU A 69 -5.95 -6.20 -8.42
CA LEU A 69 -5.68 -5.30 -7.31
C LEU A 69 -4.65 -5.92 -6.38
N THR A 70 -3.75 -5.12 -5.82
CA THR A 70 -2.93 -5.54 -4.69
C THR A 70 -3.77 -5.62 -3.42
N TRP A 71 -3.28 -6.31 -2.38
CA TRP A 71 -3.89 -6.30 -1.05
C TRP A 71 -4.14 -4.89 -0.50
N LEU A 72 -3.22 -3.96 -0.75
CA LEU A 72 -3.36 -2.56 -0.37
C LEU A 72 -4.53 -1.90 -1.12
N GLU A 73 -4.61 -2.09 -2.43
CA GLU A 73 -5.63 -1.49 -3.29
C GLU A 73 -7.03 -2.00 -2.93
N ARG A 74 -7.17 -3.32 -2.70
CA ARG A 74 -8.44 -3.91 -2.25
C ARG A 74 -8.93 -3.30 -0.94
N ARG A 75 -8.06 -3.18 0.07
CA ARG A 75 -8.42 -2.64 1.38
C ARG A 75 -8.63 -1.14 1.41
N GLN A 76 -7.94 -0.40 0.55
CA GLN A 76 -8.11 1.04 0.49
C GLN A 76 -9.25 1.47 -0.45
N GLY A 77 -9.75 0.56 -1.30
CA GLY A 77 -10.68 0.91 -2.37
C GLY A 77 -10.06 1.86 -3.40
N VAL A 78 -8.72 1.90 -3.48
CA VAL A 78 -7.99 2.84 -4.31
C VAL A 78 -7.37 2.10 -5.50
N PRO A 79 -7.45 2.64 -6.72
CA PRO A 79 -6.80 2.04 -7.88
C PRO A 79 -5.28 1.96 -7.75
N SER A 80 -4.75 1.05 -8.55
CA SER A 80 -3.34 0.94 -8.93
C SER A 80 -2.63 2.28 -9.15
N GLY A 81 -1.64 2.60 -8.32
CA GLY A 81 -0.79 3.79 -8.47
C GLY A 81 -1.27 5.02 -7.70
N GLU A 82 -2.36 4.89 -6.96
CA GLU A 82 -2.90 5.90 -6.06
C GLU A 82 -2.99 5.38 -4.63
N ARG A 83 -2.88 6.27 -3.66
CA ARG A 83 -2.93 5.95 -2.24
C ARG A 83 -3.67 7.03 -1.47
N ARG A 84 -4.40 6.62 -0.44
CA ARG A 84 -4.97 7.56 0.54
C ARG A 84 -3.93 7.98 1.58
N CYS A 85 -3.75 9.28 1.75
CA CYS A 85 -2.88 9.83 2.80
C CYS A 85 -3.51 9.62 4.19
N ASN A 86 -2.77 9.06 5.15
CA ASN A 86 -3.28 8.84 6.51
C ASN A 86 -3.49 10.13 7.32
N THR A 87 -2.96 11.26 6.87
CA THR A 87 -3.10 12.56 7.56
C THR A 87 -4.21 13.40 6.95
N CYS A 88 -4.11 13.78 5.67
CA CYS A 88 -5.12 14.62 5.02
C CYS A 88 -6.28 13.82 4.40
N GLN A 89 -6.22 12.49 4.42
CA GLN A 89 -7.25 11.59 3.89
C GLN A 89 -7.54 11.70 2.39
N GLN A 90 -6.80 12.51 1.64
CA GLN A 90 -6.91 12.62 0.19
C GLN A 90 -6.28 11.41 -0.51
N VAL A 91 -6.92 10.96 -1.59
CA VAL A 91 -6.34 10.00 -2.54
C VAL A 91 -5.42 10.78 -3.49
N LYS A 92 -4.16 10.34 -3.57
CA LYS A 92 -3.09 10.98 -4.34
C LYS A 92 -2.26 9.94 -5.07
N SER A 93 -1.56 10.34 -6.12
CA SER A 93 -0.64 9.43 -6.84
C SER A 93 0.49 8.94 -5.92
N PHE A 94 0.98 7.71 -6.10
CA PHE A 94 2.15 7.15 -5.40
C PHE A 94 3.41 8.03 -5.50
N THR A 95 3.53 8.83 -6.56
CA THR A 95 4.64 9.77 -6.74
C THR A 95 4.59 10.92 -5.73
N GLU A 96 3.42 11.25 -5.21
CA GLU A 96 3.21 12.22 -4.13
C GLU A 96 3.50 11.65 -2.74
N PHE A 97 4.05 10.43 -2.65
CA PHE A 97 4.49 9.80 -1.39
C PHE A 97 6.00 9.56 -1.43
N GLY A 98 6.69 9.98 -0.36
CA GLY A 98 8.13 9.81 -0.22
C GLY A 98 8.54 8.34 -0.23
N ARG A 99 9.73 8.03 -0.75
CA ARG A 99 10.30 6.66 -0.69
C ARG A 99 10.62 6.29 0.75
N ARG A 100 10.29 5.06 1.14
CA ARG A 100 10.63 4.48 2.44
C ARG A 100 10.89 2.99 2.27
N SER A 101 12.14 2.57 2.43
CA SER A 101 12.58 1.18 2.21
C SER A 101 11.81 0.15 3.05
N LYS A 102 11.48 0.50 4.30
CA LYS A 102 10.66 -0.34 5.21
C LYS A 102 9.17 0.00 5.17
N GLY A 103 8.74 0.90 4.28
CA GLY A 103 7.34 1.29 4.15
C GLY A 103 6.54 0.29 3.31
N LYS A 104 5.25 0.15 3.62
CA LYS A 104 4.33 -0.65 2.80
C LYS A 104 4.31 -0.12 1.36
N GLY A 105 4.72 -0.96 0.39
CA GLY A 105 4.90 -0.58 -1.01
C GLY A 105 6.11 0.31 -1.28
N GLY A 106 7.13 0.30 -0.41
CA GLY A 106 8.34 1.12 -0.56
C GLY A 106 8.11 2.63 -0.39
N ARG A 107 6.94 3.03 0.14
CA ARG A 107 6.50 4.43 0.24
C ARG A 107 6.04 4.78 1.65
N GLN A 108 6.05 6.07 1.96
CA GLN A 108 5.47 6.62 3.18
C GLN A 108 3.93 6.45 3.20
N SER A 109 3.34 6.47 4.39
CA SER A 109 1.88 6.43 4.60
C SER A 109 1.20 7.79 4.50
N ILE A 110 1.98 8.86 4.39
CA ILE A 110 1.53 10.25 4.28
C ILE A 110 2.10 10.87 3.01
N CYS A 111 1.37 11.81 2.41
CA CYS A 111 1.83 12.52 1.23
C CYS A 111 3.02 13.43 1.56
N LEU A 112 3.76 13.83 0.53
CA LEU A 112 4.91 14.73 0.63
C LEU A 112 4.55 16.06 1.29
N ASP A 113 3.36 16.60 1.03
CA ASP A 113 2.90 17.86 1.65
C ASP A 113 2.74 17.71 3.17
N CYS A 114 2.01 16.68 3.61
CA CYS A 114 1.87 16.38 5.03
C CYS A 114 3.23 16.06 5.67
N SER A 115 4.11 15.35 4.96
CA SER A 115 5.46 15.07 5.46
C SER A 115 6.27 16.36 5.64
N ARG A 116 6.21 17.30 4.68
CA ARG A 116 6.89 18.61 4.78
C ARG A 116 6.35 19.43 5.94
N GLN A 117 5.04 19.47 6.13
CA GLN A 117 4.40 20.16 7.26
C GLN A 117 4.88 19.58 8.60
N GLN A 118 4.93 18.26 8.74
CA GLN A 118 5.44 17.60 9.95
C GLN A 118 6.91 17.90 10.20
N SER A 119 7.75 17.87 9.15
CA SER A 119 9.17 18.20 9.27
C SER A 119 9.40 19.66 9.68
N LYS A 120 8.64 20.60 9.13
CA LYS A 120 8.68 22.02 9.51
C LYS A 120 8.32 22.19 10.98
N ALA A 121 7.19 21.64 11.41
CA ALA A 121 6.77 21.72 12.82
C ALA A 121 7.81 21.10 13.78
N ALA A 122 8.45 19.99 13.39
CA ALA A 122 9.51 19.38 14.19
C ALA A 122 10.81 20.20 14.22
N TYR A 123 11.13 20.94 13.17
CA TYR A 123 12.24 21.88 13.15
C TYR A 123 11.97 23.07 14.07
N ASP A 124 10.80 23.71 13.93
CA ASP A 124 10.40 24.87 14.73
C ASP A 124 10.41 24.55 16.24
N ARG A 125 9.89 23.38 16.63
CA ARG A 125 9.97 22.89 18.03
C ARG A 125 11.41 22.78 18.54
N ARG A 126 12.32 22.23 17.74
CA ARG A 126 13.74 22.07 18.13
C ARG A 126 14.44 23.42 18.27
N VAL A 127 14.14 24.39 17.40
CA VAL A 127 14.68 25.75 17.50
C VAL A 127 14.19 26.44 18.76
N GLN A 128 12.89 26.32 19.07
CA GLN A 128 12.32 26.92 20.27
C GLN A 128 12.92 26.33 21.56
N GLN A 129 13.04 25.00 21.64
CA GLN A 129 13.69 24.33 22.77
C GLN A 129 15.12 24.82 23.01
N LYS A 130 15.90 25.03 21.95
CA LYS A 130 17.27 25.58 22.07
C LYS A 130 17.27 27.02 22.59
N ARG A 131 16.35 27.86 22.10
CA ARG A 131 16.21 29.25 22.56
C ARG A 131 15.84 29.29 24.03
N ASP A 132 14.90 28.46 24.46
CA ASP A 132 14.44 28.41 25.84
C ASP A 132 15.53 27.86 26.77
N ALA A 133 16.28 26.83 26.34
CA ALA A 133 17.44 26.32 27.07
C ALA A 133 18.53 27.40 27.25
N HIS A 134 18.82 28.18 26.19
CA HIS A 134 19.78 29.27 26.26
C HIS A 134 19.32 30.38 27.22
N LYS A 135 18.05 30.80 27.15
CA LYS A 135 17.48 31.78 28.08
C LYS A 135 17.54 31.29 29.52
N ASN A 136 17.18 30.03 29.78
CA ASN A 136 17.23 29.47 31.12
C ASN A 136 18.65 29.41 31.67
N SER A 137 19.66 29.10 30.85
CA SER A 137 21.07 29.10 31.28
C SER A 137 21.59 30.49 31.67
N GLN A 138 21.04 31.56 31.10
CA GLN A 138 21.40 32.95 31.42
C GLN A 138 20.69 33.49 32.66
N ALA A 139 19.56 32.90 33.06
CA ALA A 139 18.79 33.33 34.23
C ALA A 139 19.26 32.69 35.55
N THR A 140 20.12 31.67 35.48
CA THR A 140 20.69 30.94 36.64
C THR A 140 22.11 31.39 37.01
N SER A 141 22.58 32.53 36.48
CA SER A 141 23.85 33.19 36.80
C SER A 141 23.58 34.58 37.35
#